data_AF-A0A0R2HVC6-F1
#
_entry.id   AF-A0A0R2HVC6-F1
#
_cell.length_a   1.000
_cell.length_b   1.000
_cell.length_c   1.000
_cell.angle_alpha   90.00
_cell.angle_beta   90.00
_cell.angle_gamma   90.00
#
_symmetry.space_group_name_H-M   'P 1'
#
loop_
_entity.id
_entity.type
_entity.pdbx_description
1 polymer ?
#
loop_
_entity_poly.entity_id
_entity_poly.type
_entity_poly.pdbx_seq_one_letter_code
_entity_poly.pdbx_strand_id
1 'polypeptide(L)'
;MFMSTEEVNAGHTIIGIVSATSRIMLAADEIDQYQMFDQLIEETKQKLTKRAKLKDGDGLIGVHFNTEVVNVSVAPKFLVVVGYGTVVKLDK
;
A
#
# COMPACT_ATOMS: atom_id res chain seq x y z
N MET A 1 10.26 -6.20 9.83
CA MET A 1 10.32 -5.52 8.52
C MET A 1 9.78 -4.13 8.74
N PHE A 2 10.60 -3.11 8.47
CA PHE A 2 10.20 -1.72 8.65
C PHE A 2 9.55 -1.17 7.38
N MET A 3 8.82 -0.06 7.53
CA MET A 3 8.22 0.67 6.42
C MET A 3 8.38 2.16 6.69
N SER A 4 8.90 2.91 5.72
CA SER A 4 9.09 4.36 5.80
C SER A 4 8.53 5.03 4.55
N THR A 5 7.93 6.20 4.75
CA THR A 5 7.54 7.11 3.66
C THR A 5 8.75 7.82 3.07
N GLU A 6 9.84 7.91 3.83
CA GLU A 6 11.10 8.53 3.43
C GLU A 6 12.19 7.47 3.19
N GLU A 7 13.36 7.92 2.75
CA GLU A 7 14.56 7.09 2.71
C GLU A 7 15.07 6.75 4.12
N VAL A 8 16.03 5.82 4.20
CA VAL A 8 16.69 5.45 5.45
C VAL A 8 18.13 5.96 5.45
N ASN A 9 18.53 6.65 6.53
CA ASN A 9 19.91 7.11 6.71
C ASN A 9 20.81 5.99 7.28
N ALA A 10 20.91 4.90 6.52
CA ALA A 10 21.76 3.75 6.82
C ALA A 10 22.23 3.13 5.49
N GLY A 11 23.37 2.43 5.51
CA GLY A 11 23.83 1.65 4.36
C GLY A 11 22.77 0.60 3.98
N HIS A 12 22.35 0.59 2.72
CA HIS A 12 21.37 -0.35 2.22
C HIS A 12 21.51 -0.62 0.74
N THR A 13 21.11 -1.82 0.34
CA THR A 13 21.02 -2.23 -1.07
C THR A 13 19.56 -2.26 -1.51
N ILE A 14 19.27 -1.66 -2.67
CA ILE A 14 17.95 -1.69 -3.30
C ILE A 14 17.73 -3.06 -3.95
N ILE A 15 16.69 -3.78 -3.53
CA ILE A 15 16.27 -5.05 -4.14
C ILE A 15 15.30 -4.82 -5.30
N GLY A 16 14.51 -3.75 -5.22
CA GLY A 16 13.60 -3.32 -6.29
C GLY A 16 12.24 -2.87 -5.77
N ILE A 17 11.35 -2.51 -6.69
CA ILE A 17 10.06 -1.92 -6.36
C ILE A 17 9.00 -3.01 -6.15
N VAL A 18 8.10 -2.78 -5.19
CA VAL A 18 6.86 -3.56 -5.02
C VAL A 18 5.67 -2.62 -4.95
N SER A 19 4.56 -3.06 -5.53
CA SER A 19 3.25 -2.43 -5.36
C SER A 19 2.28 -3.41 -4.73
N ALA A 20 1.12 -2.94 -4.28
CA ALA A 20 -0.02 -3.76 -3.90
C ALA A 20 -1.31 -2.94 -4.04
N THR A 21 -2.41 -3.63 -4.33
CA THR A 21 -3.72 -3.00 -4.45
C THR A 21 -4.73 -3.71 -3.56
N SER A 22 -5.53 -2.93 -2.85
CA SER A 22 -6.70 -3.39 -2.10
C SER A 22 -7.91 -2.56 -2.54
N ARG A 23 -9.07 -3.21 -2.59
CA ARG A 23 -10.32 -2.54 -2.94
C ARG A 23 -11.47 -3.13 -2.13
N ILE A 24 -12.46 -2.30 -1.87
CA ILE A 24 -13.76 -2.72 -1.34
C ILE A 24 -14.86 -2.21 -2.24
N MET A 25 -15.96 -2.96 -2.33
CA MET A 25 -17.16 -2.53 -3.01
C MET A 25 -18.11 -1.92 -1.97
N LEU A 26 -18.62 -0.72 -2.25
CA LEU A 26 -19.62 -0.06 -1.41
C LEU A 26 -21.01 -0.61 -1.72
N ALA A 27 -21.82 -0.79 -0.67
CA ALA A 27 -23.25 -0.95 -0.80
C ALA A 27 -23.90 0.37 -1.25
N ALA A 28 -25.14 0.31 -1.74
CA ALA A 28 -25.81 1.48 -2.31
C ALA A 28 -26.13 2.55 -1.24
N ASP A 29 -26.28 2.14 0.01
CA ASP A 29 -26.54 2.95 1.21
C ASP A 29 -25.26 3.32 1.97
N GLU A 30 -24.08 2.90 1.50
CA GLU A 30 -22.78 3.10 2.15
C GLU A 30 -21.82 3.96 1.31
N ILE A 31 -22.35 4.73 0.35
CA ILE A 31 -21.53 5.51 -0.60
C ILE A 31 -20.70 6.63 0.06
N ASP A 32 -21.00 6.96 1.32
CA ASP A 32 -20.31 7.96 2.14
C ASP A 32 -19.32 7.34 3.15
N GLN A 33 -19.17 6.01 3.18
CA GLN A 33 -18.33 5.28 4.13
C GLN A 33 -16.83 5.32 3.76
N TYR A 34 -16.26 6.51 3.59
CA TYR A 34 -14.85 6.69 3.25
C TYR A 34 -13.89 6.22 4.35
N GLN A 35 -14.36 6.07 5.59
CA GLN A 35 -13.60 5.47 6.69
C GLN A 35 -13.10 4.04 6.39
N MET A 36 -13.73 3.34 5.44
CA MET A 36 -13.25 2.03 4.98
C MET A 36 -11.88 2.10 4.29
N PHE A 37 -11.39 3.29 3.91
CA PHE A 37 -10.01 3.46 3.43
C PHE A 37 -8.97 3.04 4.47
N ASP A 38 -9.24 3.21 5.77
CA ASP A 38 -8.30 2.83 6.83
C ASP A 38 -8.03 1.33 6.79
N GLN A 39 -9.08 0.52 6.63
CA GLN A 39 -8.96 -0.93 6.45
C GLN A 39 -8.15 -1.26 5.19
N LEU A 40 -8.45 -0.60 4.07
CA LEU A 40 -7.75 -0.86 2.81
C LEU A 40 -6.27 -0.49 2.85
N ILE A 41 -5.90 0.56 3.60
CA ILE A 41 -4.50 0.94 3.81
C ILE A 41 -3.77 -0.15 4.59
N GLU A 42 -4.35 -0.66 5.69
CA GLU A 42 -3.75 -1.73 6.47
C GLU A 42 -3.61 -3.04 5.68
N GLU A 43 -4.63 -3.43 4.92
CA GLU A 43 -4.55 -4.59 4.01
C GLU A 43 -3.44 -4.40 2.95
N THR A 44 -3.30 -3.18 2.43
CA THR A 44 -2.28 -2.86 1.44
C THR A 44 -0.87 -2.91 2.05
N LYS A 45 -0.68 -2.38 3.26
CA LYS A 45 0.58 -2.50 4.02
C LYS A 45 0.97 -3.96 4.25
N GLN A 46 0.01 -4.81 4.61
CA GLN A 46 0.25 -6.25 4.80
C GLN A 46 0.69 -6.92 3.50
N LYS A 47 0.01 -6.62 2.37
CA LYS A 47 0.38 -7.13 1.05
C LYS A 47 1.77 -6.66 0.62
N LEU A 48 2.12 -5.39 0.81
CA LEU A 48 3.45 -4.85 0.53
C LEU A 48 4.52 -5.55 1.36
N THR A 49 4.29 -5.69 2.66
CA THR A 49 5.20 -6.40 3.58
C THR A 49 5.43 -7.84 3.14
N LYS A 50 4.36 -8.56 2.76
CA LYS A 50 4.48 -9.93 2.26
C LYS A 50 5.31 -9.99 0.96
N ARG A 51 5.09 -9.06 0.03
CA ARG A 51 5.85 -9.00 -1.24
C ARG A 51 7.32 -8.66 -1.01
N ALA A 52 7.63 -7.77 -0.07
CA ALA A 52 9.01 -7.46 0.30
C ALA A 52 9.71 -8.62 0.99
N LYS A 53 9.01 -9.37 1.86
CA LYS A 53 9.55 -10.59 2.48
C LYS A 53 9.88 -11.66 1.44
N LEU A 54 9.04 -11.84 0.42
CA LEU A 54 9.29 -12.77 -0.68
C LEU A 54 10.50 -12.37 -1.54
N LYS A 55 10.99 -11.14 -1.41
CA LYS A 55 12.19 -10.61 -2.07
C LYS A 55 13.41 -10.58 -1.14
N ASP A 56 13.34 -11.20 0.05
CA ASP A 56 14.41 -11.20 1.06
C ASP A 56 14.89 -9.81 1.49
N GLY A 57 13.97 -8.82 1.49
CA GLY A 57 14.22 -7.48 2.01
C GLY A 57 14.05 -7.37 3.52
N ASP A 58 14.66 -6.35 4.10
CA ASP A 58 14.55 -6.02 5.53
C ASP A 58 13.51 -4.92 5.78
N GLY A 59 13.21 -4.10 4.77
CA GLY A 59 12.22 -3.02 4.84
C GLY A 59 11.73 -2.51 3.48
N LEU A 60 10.74 -1.62 3.55
CA LEU A 60 10.36 -0.74 2.44
C LEU A 60 10.64 0.72 2.78
N ILE A 61 11.17 1.47 1.82
CA ILE A 61 11.33 2.93 1.88
C ILE A 61 10.55 3.60 0.75
N GLY A 62 10.37 4.92 0.85
CA GLY A 62 9.66 5.69 -0.17
C GLY A 62 8.24 5.17 -0.40
N VAL A 63 7.55 4.77 0.67
CA VAL A 63 6.22 4.19 0.57
C VAL A 63 5.18 5.28 0.36
N HIS A 64 4.37 5.10 -0.69
CA HIS A 64 3.27 5.97 -1.03
C HIS A 64 1.97 5.16 -1.16
N PHE A 65 0.85 5.83 -0.89
CA PHE A 65 -0.49 5.29 -1.07
C PHE A 65 -1.30 6.27 -1.92
N ASN A 66 -1.82 5.77 -3.03
CA ASN A 66 -2.81 6.47 -3.82
C ASN A 66 -4.19 5.93 -3.45
N THR A 67 -5.14 6.83 -3.22
CA THR A 67 -6.54 6.51 -2.96
C THR A 67 -7.39 6.93 -4.15
N GLU A 68 -8.28 6.04 -4.58
CA GLU A 68 -9.20 6.30 -5.68
C GLU A 68 -10.62 5.92 -5.27
N VAL A 69 -11.57 6.78 -5.62
CA VAL A 69 -13.00 6.52 -5.52
C VAL A 69 -13.51 6.25 -6.93
N VAL A 70 -13.86 5.00 -7.21
CA VAL A 70 -14.29 4.58 -8.54
C VAL A 70 -15.81 4.59 -8.61
N ASN A 71 -16.34 5.46 -9.46
CA ASN A 71 -17.77 5.58 -9.70
C ASN A 71 -18.22 4.59 -10.78
N VAL A 72 -19.39 3.98 -10.56
CA VAL A 72 -20.09 3.21 -11.59
C VAL A 72 -21.45 3.87 -11.79
N SER A 73 -21.72 4.28 -13.03
CA SER A 73 -22.86 5.15 -13.38
C SER A 73 -22.80 6.49 -12.64
N VAL A 74 -23.61 6.69 -11.60
CA VAL A 74 -23.77 7.97 -10.89
C VAL A 74 -23.31 7.92 -9.42
N ALA A 75 -22.81 6.78 -8.95
CA ALA A 75 -22.49 6.58 -7.53
C ALA A 75 -21.10 5.96 -7.32
N PRO A 76 -20.42 6.31 -6.21
CA PRO A 76 -19.25 5.59 -5.72
C PRO A 76 -19.58 4.11 -5.56
N LYS A 77 -18.79 3.26 -6.22
CA LYS A 77 -18.98 1.80 -6.13
C LYS A 77 -17.78 1.08 -5.56
N PHE A 78 -16.58 1.61 -5.74
CA PHE A 78 -15.38 1.05 -5.13
C PHE A 78 -14.53 2.13 -4.48
N LEU A 79 -13.96 1.78 -3.34
CA LEU A 79 -12.80 2.46 -2.80
C LEU A 79 -11.58 1.59 -3.11
N VAL A 80 -10.53 2.20 -3.65
CA VAL A 80 -9.31 1.52 -4.08
C VAL A 80 -8.11 2.20 -3.44
N VAL A 81 -7.21 1.39 -2.87
CA VAL A 81 -5.91 1.84 -2.39
C VAL A 81 -4.82 1.12 -3.17
N VAL A 82 -3.95 1.90 -3.79
CA VAL A 82 -2.73 1.41 -4.43
C VAL A 82 -1.53 1.88 -3.62
N GLY A 83 -0.86 0.94 -2.97
CA GLY A 83 0.39 1.20 -2.26
C GLY A 83 1.59 0.77 -3.08
N TYR A 84 2.70 1.48 -2.99
CA TYR A 84 3.97 1.08 -3.60
C TYR A 84 5.15 1.65 -2.83
N GLY A 85 6.31 1.02 -3.03
CA GLY A 85 7.57 1.48 -2.44
C GLY A 85 8.74 0.60 -2.86
N THR A 86 9.91 0.95 -2.36
CA THR A 86 11.18 0.31 -2.71
C THR A 86 11.61 -0.65 -1.61
N VAL A 87 11.82 -1.91 -1.96
CA VAL A 87 12.34 -2.93 -1.04
C VAL A 87 13.85 -2.75 -0.91
N VAL A 88 14.32 -2.71 0.33
CA VAL A 88 15.74 -2.56 0.66
C VAL A 88 16.19 -3.66 1.61
N LYS A 89 17.48 -3.98 1.51
CA LYS A 89 18.20 -4.83 2.46
C LYS A 89 19.22 -3.96 3.18
N LEU A 90 19.25 -4.03 4.50
CA LEU A 90 20.23 -3.25 5.27
C LEU A 90 21.59 -3.91 5.13
N ASP A 91 22.61 -3.09 4.89
CA ASP A 91 23.98 -3.56 4.88
C ASP A 91 24.38 -3.88 6.34
N LYS A 92 25.19 -4.92 6.53
CA LYS A 92 25.66 -5.34 7.86
C LYS A 92 26.87 -4.55 8.32
#